data_AF-A0A6C0H193-F1
#
_entry.id   AF-A0A6C0H193-F1
#
_cell.length_a   1.000
_cell.length_b   1.000
_cell.length_c   1.000
_cell.angle_alpha   90.00
_cell.angle_beta   90.00
_cell.angle_gamma   90.00
#
_symmetry.space_group_name_H-M   'P 1'
#
loop_
_entity.id
_entity.type
_entity.pdbx_description
1 polymer ?
#
loop_
_entity_poly.entity_id
_entity_poly.type
_entity_poly.pdbx_seq_one_letter_code
_entity_poly.pdbx_strand_id
1 'polypeptide(L)'
;SPIFTTLVKPCCKYLALAGDIGHPQDDHWKNFFYYVSKEWQHIFYVPGNHEYYNKNSIHKWKYNKPTTFTERNLEIKKSLKEYKNITLLDTENPVFHLSKENITIIGSTLWSYIPIDKQTYITKYMNDYNYIAIDDLNTISPKDINKMWSEQRKIISDEITLWTLQKKNIIVLTHHLPSFELINEKYKNSEINYGFASNCEDLLTNNVKAWIYGHTHFTSENIIRNTKFVVNPRGYQFENHEGFSNEKYIEIDLDNEEESNNAADLELSIASIGN
;
A
#
# COMPACT_ATOMS: atom_id res chain seq x y z
N SER A 1 5.97 -3.21 -23.47
CA SER A 1 4.52 -2.97 -23.36
C SER A 1 3.68 -4.24 -23.15
N PRO A 2 3.80 -5.35 -23.91
CA PRO A 2 2.89 -6.50 -23.79
C PRO A 2 2.98 -7.27 -22.45
N ILE A 3 4.07 -7.11 -21.70
CA ILE A 3 4.28 -7.81 -20.43
C ILE A 3 3.50 -7.14 -19.29
N PHE A 4 3.38 -5.80 -19.27
CA PHE A 4 2.71 -5.09 -18.18
C PHE A 4 1.18 -5.14 -18.27
N THR A 5 0.61 -5.35 -19.45
CA THR A 5 -0.84 -5.60 -19.58
C THR A 5 -1.28 -6.95 -18.98
N THR A 6 -0.33 -7.86 -18.70
CA THR A 6 -0.63 -9.05 -17.89
C THR A 6 -0.71 -8.75 -16.40
N LEU A 7 -0.13 -7.61 -15.97
CA LEU A 7 -0.11 -7.14 -14.60
C LEU A 7 -1.30 -6.24 -14.29
N VAL A 8 -1.55 -5.27 -15.14
CA VAL A 8 -2.64 -4.32 -14.97
C VAL A 8 -2.98 -3.72 -16.32
N LYS A 9 -4.27 -3.64 -16.63
CA LYS A 9 -4.79 -3.00 -17.84
C LYS A 9 -5.63 -1.79 -17.47
N PRO A 10 -5.58 -0.72 -18.27
CA PRO A 10 -6.43 0.44 -18.06
C PRO A 10 -7.90 0.05 -18.25
N CYS A 11 -8.64 -0.02 -17.15
CA CYS A 11 -10.10 -0.19 -17.12
C CYS A 11 -10.81 1.04 -16.53
N CYS A 12 -10.09 1.89 -15.79
CA CYS A 12 -10.61 3.09 -15.15
C CYS A 12 -9.69 4.30 -15.35
N LYS A 13 -10.16 5.50 -15.02
CA LYS A 13 -9.36 6.75 -15.09
C LYS A 13 -8.17 6.75 -14.11
N TYR A 14 -8.37 6.15 -12.94
CA TYR A 14 -7.43 6.19 -11.82
C TYR A 14 -6.89 4.80 -11.49
N LEU A 15 -5.67 4.75 -10.98
CA LEU A 15 -5.02 3.52 -10.53
C LEU A 15 -4.50 3.68 -9.10
N ALA A 16 -4.83 2.73 -8.21
CA ALA A 16 -4.23 2.59 -6.89
C ALA A 16 -3.22 1.43 -6.89
N LEU A 17 -2.00 1.73 -6.49
CA LEU A 17 -0.88 0.81 -6.36
C LEU A 17 -0.53 0.60 -4.88
N ALA A 18 -0.89 -0.56 -4.33
CA ALA A 18 -0.78 -0.88 -2.91
C ALA A 18 0.55 -1.58 -2.54
N GLY A 19 1.67 -1.06 -3.02
CA GLY A 19 3.02 -1.57 -2.74
C GLY A 19 3.37 -2.89 -3.42
N ASP A 20 4.62 -3.30 -3.23
CA ASP A 20 5.25 -4.47 -3.84
C ASP A 20 5.09 -4.49 -5.36
N ILE A 21 5.47 -3.37 -5.99
CA ILE A 21 5.52 -3.20 -7.43
C ILE A 21 6.84 -3.73 -7.98
N GLY A 22 7.90 -3.64 -7.18
CA GLY A 22 9.20 -4.22 -7.48
C GLY A 22 10.34 -3.43 -6.83
N HIS A 23 11.57 -3.85 -7.10
CA HIS A 23 12.74 -3.22 -6.50
C HIS A 23 13.15 -1.93 -7.27
N PRO A 24 13.24 -0.74 -6.63
CA PRO A 24 13.43 0.54 -7.33
C PRO A 24 14.72 0.71 -8.15
N GLN A 25 15.74 -0.11 -7.89
CA GLN A 25 16.97 -0.13 -8.70
C GLN A 25 16.85 -0.95 -9.98
N ASP A 26 15.78 -1.71 -10.16
CA ASP A 26 15.59 -2.56 -11.34
C ASP A 26 14.89 -1.80 -12.46
N ASP A 27 15.36 -1.99 -13.69
CA ASP A 27 14.78 -1.31 -14.86
C ASP A 27 13.31 -1.66 -15.07
N HIS A 28 12.88 -2.87 -14.67
CA HIS A 28 11.48 -3.27 -14.73
C HIS A 28 10.56 -2.38 -13.88
N TRP A 29 11.01 -1.94 -12.70
CA TRP A 29 10.25 -1.03 -11.85
C TRP A 29 10.07 0.33 -12.53
N LYS A 30 11.15 0.90 -13.08
CA LYS A 30 11.09 2.18 -13.82
C LYS A 30 10.23 2.08 -15.08
N ASN A 31 10.38 0.98 -15.82
CA ASN A 31 9.58 0.71 -17.02
C ASN A 31 8.10 0.51 -16.69
N PHE A 32 7.77 -0.04 -15.52
CA PHE A 32 6.40 -0.15 -15.05
C PHE A 32 5.79 1.23 -14.76
N PHE A 33 6.50 2.09 -14.02
CA PHE A 33 6.03 3.45 -13.76
C PHE A 33 5.91 4.29 -15.05
N TYR A 34 6.84 4.11 -15.98
CA TYR A 34 6.72 4.68 -17.33
C TYR A 34 5.43 4.20 -18.01
N TYR A 35 5.17 2.89 -18.03
CA TYR A 35 3.97 2.31 -18.63
C TYR A 35 2.69 2.89 -18.01
N VAL A 36 2.51 2.82 -16.68
CA VAL A 36 1.28 3.30 -16.05
C VAL A 36 1.10 4.81 -16.19
N SER A 37 2.18 5.59 -16.25
CA SER A 37 2.10 7.04 -16.49
C SER A 37 1.51 7.40 -17.86
N LYS A 38 1.53 6.46 -18.83
CA LYS A 38 0.97 6.65 -20.17
C LYS A 38 -0.47 6.20 -20.29
N GLU A 39 -0.86 5.22 -19.50
CA GLU A 39 -2.16 4.55 -19.65
C GLU A 39 -3.24 5.09 -18.69
N TRP A 40 -2.86 5.68 -17.55
CA TRP A 40 -3.81 6.23 -16.57
C TRP A 40 -3.78 7.75 -16.46
N GLN A 41 -4.93 8.33 -16.15
CA GLN A 41 -5.05 9.77 -15.92
C GLN A 41 -4.33 10.19 -14.64
N HIS A 42 -4.43 9.39 -13.57
CA HIS A 42 -3.69 9.59 -12.32
C HIS A 42 -3.45 8.27 -11.58
N ILE A 43 -2.30 8.17 -10.92
CA ILE A 43 -1.85 6.99 -10.19
C ILE A 43 -1.55 7.38 -8.75
N PHE A 44 -2.13 6.66 -7.79
CA PHE A 44 -1.84 6.75 -6.37
C PHE A 44 -0.97 5.57 -5.97
N TYR A 45 0.15 5.83 -5.31
CA TYR A 45 1.12 4.79 -4.99
C TYR A 45 1.61 4.90 -3.56
N VAL A 46 1.56 3.78 -2.83
CA VAL A 46 2.28 3.59 -1.57
C VAL A 46 3.34 2.51 -1.77
N PRO A 47 4.57 2.68 -1.27
CA PRO A 47 5.58 1.63 -1.36
C PRO A 47 5.26 0.51 -0.35
N GLY A 48 5.56 -0.72 -0.74
CA GLY A 48 5.53 -1.89 0.13
C GLY A 48 6.87 -2.17 0.77
N ASN A 49 6.98 -3.30 1.46
CA ASN A 49 8.22 -3.67 2.13
C ASN A 49 9.30 -4.09 1.14
N HIS A 50 8.93 -4.70 0.01
CA HIS A 50 9.89 -5.17 -0.98
C HIS A 50 10.63 -4.05 -1.71
N GLU A 51 10.05 -2.85 -1.81
CA GLU A 51 10.78 -1.68 -2.31
C GLU A 51 12.01 -1.33 -1.47
N TYR A 52 12.00 -1.66 -0.17
CA TYR A 52 13.08 -1.38 0.78
C TYR A 52 14.10 -2.50 0.91
N TYR A 53 13.89 -3.63 0.25
CA TYR A 53 14.83 -4.74 0.32
C TYR A 53 16.13 -4.36 -0.37
N ASN A 54 17.24 -4.82 0.20
CA ASN A 54 18.52 -4.87 -0.48
C ASN A 54 18.64 -6.20 -1.23
N LYS A 55 19.36 -6.21 -2.36
CA LYS A 55 19.60 -7.45 -3.14
C LYS A 55 20.38 -8.52 -2.36
N ASN A 56 21.14 -8.09 -1.34
CA ASN A 56 21.90 -8.97 -0.48
C ASN A 56 21.44 -8.82 0.97
N SER A 57 21.41 -9.93 1.71
CA SER A 57 21.14 -9.94 3.14
C SER A 57 22.28 -9.26 3.92
N ILE A 58 21.99 -8.85 5.16
CA ILE A 58 22.94 -8.27 6.13
C ILE A 58 24.33 -8.94 6.17
N HIS A 59 24.42 -10.27 6.05
CA HIS A 59 25.69 -11.01 6.07
C HIS A 59 26.71 -10.61 4.98
N LYS A 60 26.25 -9.96 3.90
CA LYS A 60 27.10 -9.51 2.79
C LYS A 60 27.35 -8.00 2.80
N TRP A 61 26.76 -7.23 3.73
CA TRP A 61 26.83 -5.76 3.72
C TRP A 61 28.24 -5.21 3.96
N LYS A 62 29.06 -5.95 4.70
CA LYS A 62 30.50 -5.64 4.84
C LYS A 62 31.28 -5.65 3.51
N TYR A 63 30.74 -6.30 2.48
CA TYR A 63 31.33 -6.33 1.13
C TYR A 63 30.54 -5.49 0.12
N ASN A 64 29.27 -5.23 0.39
CA ASN A 64 28.35 -4.50 -0.48
C ASN A 64 27.51 -3.57 0.38
N LYS A 65 27.91 -2.30 0.48
CA LYS A 65 27.18 -1.32 1.28
C LYS A 65 25.68 -1.34 0.90
N PRO A 66 24.76 -1.48 1.87
CA PRO A 66 23.34 -1.47 1.58
C PRO A 66 22.86 -0.07 1.19
N THR A 67 21.73 0.00 0.51
CA THR A 67 20.91 1.21 0.46
C THR A 67 20.05 1.23 1.72
N THR A 68 20.20 2.27 2.53
CA THR A 68 19.41 2.47 3.75
C THR A 68 17.96 2.81 3.43
N PHE A 69 17.06 2.63 4.39
CA PHE A 69 15.65 2.99 4.27
C PHE A 69 15.44 4.44 3.84
N THR A 70 16.21 5.37 4.43
CA THR A 70 16.15 6.80 4.09
C THR A 70 16.66 7.06 2.67
N GLU A 71 17.79 6.46 2.27
CA GLU A 71 18.31 6.60 0.91
C GLU A 71 17.32 6.02 -0.11
N ARG A 72 16.67 4.89 0.21
CA ARG A 72 15.64 4.28 -0.63
C ARG A 72 14.43 5.19 -0.79
N ASN A 73 13.94 5.81 0.29
CA ASN A 73 12.86 6.78 0.21
C ASN A 73 13.20 7.94 -0.74
N LEU A 74 14.41 8.47 -0.63
CA LEU A 74 14.87 9.53 -1.53
C LEU A 74 15.00 9.05 -2.98
N GLU A 75 15.45 7.82 -3.20
CA GLU A 75 15.51 7.18 -4.52
C GLU A 75 14.12 7.08 -5.16
N ILE A 76 13.15 6.50 -4.46
CA ILE A 76 11.76 6.37 -4.94
C ILE A 76 11.18 7.75 -5.27
N LYS A 77 11.29 8.72 -4.36
CA LYS A 77 10.84 10.10 -4.59
C LYS A 77 11.46 10.71 -5.83
N LYS A 78 12.79 10.57 -5.97
CA LYS A 78 13.51 11.13 -7.11
C LYS A 78 13.08 10.49 -8.43
N SER A 79 12.90 9.17 -8.46
CA SER A 79 12.48 8.45 -9.66
C SER A 79 11.05 8.76 -10.07
N LEU A 80 10.15 9.05 -9.12
CA LEU A 80 8.76 9.37 -9.44
C LEU A 80 8.52 10.86 -9.74
N LYS A 81 9.44 11.75 -9.34
CA LYS A 81 9.31 13.21 -9.47
C LYS A 81 9.04 13.70 -10.90
N GLU A 82 9.51 12.98 -11.92
CA GLU A 82 9.31 13.37 -13.32
C GLU A 82 7.87 13.15 -13.82
N TYR A 83 7.10 12.30 -13.16
CA TYR A 83 5.74 11.95 -13.56
C TYR A 83 4.72 12.85 -12.86
N LYS A 84 4.08 13.73 -13.64
CA LYS A 84 3.09 14.69 -13.12
C LYS A 84 1.78 14.04 -12.66
N ASN A 85 1.49 12.83 -13.13
CA ASN A 85 0.26 12.07 -12.84
C ASN A 85 0.49 10.91 -11.87
N ILE A 86 1.64 10.83 -11.19
CA ILE A 86 1.91 9.84 -10.16
C ILE A 86 2.07 10.56 -8.83
N THR A 87 1.21 10.22 -7.87
CA THR A 87 1.31 10.69 -6.49
C THR A 87 1.82 9.55 -5.61
N LEU A 88 3.04 9.72 -5.11
CA LEU A 88 3.56 8.94 -3.99
C LEU A 88 2.89 9.43 -2.71
N LEU A 89 2.11 8.56 -2.07
CA LEU A 89 1.48 8.80 -0.77
C LEU A 89 2.41 8.26 0.33
N ASP A 90 2.93 9.16 1.15
CA ASP A 90 3.84 8.84 2.25
C ASP A 90 3.61 9.79 3.45
N THR A 91 4.47 9.73 4.47
CA THR A 91 4.31 10.60 5.65
C THR A 91 4.52 12.09 5.38
N GLU A 92 5.18 12.47 4.28
CA GLU A 92 5.36 13.88 3.88
C GLU A 92 4.23 14.38 2.98
N ASN A 93 3.64 13.50 2.17
CA ASN A 93 2.53 13.80 1.27
C ASN A 93 1.43 12.74 1.42
N PRO A 94 0.70 12.70 2.56
CA PRO A 94 -0.22 11.60 2.85
C PRO A 94 -1.55 11.71 2.12
N VAL A 95 -1.82 12.80 1.40
CA VAL A 95 -3.17 13.15 0.92
C VAL A 95 -3.16 13.60 -0.54
N PHE A 96 -4.18 13.18 -1.29
CA PHE A 96 -4.51 13.72 -2.61
C PHE A 96 -6.01 13.98 -2.74
N HIS A 97 -6.38 15.12 -3.35
CA HIS A 97 -7.79 15.49 -3.54
C HIS A 97 -8.24 15.31 -4.99
N LEU A 98 -9.28 14.51 -5.15
CA LEU A 98 -10.09 14.43 -6.36
C LEU A 98 -11.26 15.39 -6.22
N SER A 99 -11.00 16.68 -6.44
CA SER A 99 -11.93 17.76 -6.12
C SER A 99 -13.24 17.69 -6.91
N LYS A 100 -13.23 17.15 -8.13
CA LYS A 100 -14.45 17.03 -8.96
C LYS A 100 -15.37 15.92 -8.43
N GLU A 101 -14.78 14.91 -7.81
CA GLU A 101 -15.44 13.72 -7.28
C GLU A 101 -15.73 13.84 -5.78
N ASN A 102 -15.36 14.96 -5.12
CA ASN A 102 -15.47 15.15 -3.67
C ASN A 102 -14.78 14.03 -2.85
N ILE A 103 -13.67 13.50 -3.37
CA ILE A 103 -12.93 12.39 -2.76
C ILE A 103 -11.56 12.85 -2.28
N THR A 104 -11.17 12.34 -1.12
CA THR A 104 -9.82 12.44 -0.60
C THR A 104 -9.19 11.06 -0.51
N ILE A 105 -8.06 10.89 -1.20
CA ILE A 105 -7.21 9.71 -1.06
C ILE A 105 -6.21 10.00 0.05
N ILE A 106 -6.15 9.13 1.05
CA ILE A 106 -5.19 9.18 2.14
C ILE A 106 -4.31 7.94 2.03
N GLY A 107 -2.99 8.05 2.17
CA GLY A 107 -2.15 6.86 2.11
C GLY A 107 -0.78 6.98 2.73
N SER A 108 -0.28 5.81 3.13
CA SER A 108 1.09 5.57 3.58
C SER A 108 1.30 4.06 3.61
N THR A 109 2.56 3.57 3.66
CA THR A 109 2.84 2.13 3.77
C THR A 109 2.09 1.45 4.93
N LEU A 110 1.88 2.16 6.04
CA LEU A 110 1.31 1.67 7.31
C LEU A 110 1.99 0.37 7.74
N TRP A 111 3.26 0.42 8.14
CA TRP A 111 3.96 -0.76 8.69
C TRP A 111 3.18 -1.39 9.84
N SER A 112 3.28 -2.70 10.10
CA SER A 112 2.51 -3.34 11.19
C SER A 112 3.07 -3.04 12.60
N TYR A 113 2.19 -2.93 13.59
CA TYR A 113 2.52 -2.96 15.01
C TYR A 113 2.85 -4.37 15.52
N ILE A 114 3.99 -4.50 16.17
CA ILE A 114 4.53 -5.75 16.68
C ILE A 114 4.56 -5.72 18.22
N PRO A 115 3.70 -6.50 18.90
CA PRO A 115 3.72 -6.64 20.35
C PRO A 115 5.05 -7.18 20.86
N ILE A 116 5.46 -6.74 22.05
CA ILE A 116 6.78 -7.07 22.64
C ILE A 116 7.04 -8.58 22.72
N ASP A 117 6.03 -9.38 23.07
CA ASP A 117 6.11 -10.83 23.19
C ASP A 117 6.21 -11.55 21.84
N LYS A 118 5.91 -10.87 20.74
CA LYS A 118 5.98 -11.41 19.37
C LYS A 118 7.25 -11.00 18.61
N GLN A 119 7.98 -9.99 19.08
CA GLN A 119 9.13 -9.42 18.37
C GLN A 119 10.19 -10.47 18.01
N THR A 120 10.57 -11.33 18.95
CA THR A 120 11.59 -12.37 18.69
C THR A 120 11.15 -13.35 17.60
N TYR A 121 9.89 -13.77 17.62
CA TYR A 121 9.35 -14.70 16.63
C TYR A 121 9.32 -14.03 15.24
N ILE A 122 8.78 -12.82 15.17
CA ILE A 122 8.64 -12.08 13.90
C ILE A 122 9.99 -11.75 13.28
N THR A 123 10.95 -11.24 14.06
CA THR A 123 12.30 -10.93 13.57
C THR A 123 13.00 -12.16 13.00
N LYS A 124 12.73 -13.35 13.54
CA LYS A 124 13.33 -14.60 13.05
C LYS A 124 12.77 -15.05 11.70
N TYR A 125 11.50 -14.77 11.41
CA TYR A 125 10.79 -15.37 10.26
C TYR A 125 10.45 -14.38 9.14
N MET A 126 10.53 -13.06 9.37
CA MET A 126 10.31 -12.06 8.33
C MET A 126 11.61 -11.61 7.68
N ASN A 127 11.58 -11.52 6.35
CA ASN A 127 12.72 -11.09 5.54
C ASN A 127 13.06 -9.61 5.73
N ASP A 128 12.11 -8.78 6.15
CA ASP A 128 12.31 -7.35 6.43
C ASP A 128 13.55 -7.13 7.31
N TYR A 129 13.69 -7.92 8.36
CA TYR A 129 14.79 -7.86 9.33
C TYR A 129 16.12 -8.40 8.83
N ASN A 130 16.18 -8.94 7.61
CA ASN A 130 17.40 -9.44 6.98
C ASN A 130 17.85 -8.58 5.79
N TYR A 131 16.91 -7.86 5.16
CA TYR A 131 17.14 -7.18 3.89
C TYR A 131 16.91 -5.66 3.93
N ILE A 132 16.16 -5.14 4.91
CA ILE A 132 15.96 -3.69 5.05
C ILE A 132 17.03 -3.13 5.98
N ALA A 133 17.83 -2.19 5.46
CA ALA A 133 18.88 -1.50 6.22
C ALA A 133 18.34 -0.22 6.85
N ILE A 134 18.57 0.00 8.14
CA ILE A 134 18.33 1.31 8.77
C ILE A 134 19.56 2.20 8.68
N ASP A 135 20.75 1.60 8.73
CA ASP A 135 22.05 2.20 8.49
C ASP A 135 22.99 1.20 7.79
N ASP A 136 24.25 1.58 7.59
CA ASP A 136 25.23 0.77 6.85
C ASP A 136 25.54 -0.59 7.51
N LEU A 137 25.24 -0.76 8.81
CA LEU A 137 25.61 -1.93 9.62
C LEU A 137 24.42 -2.66 10.25
N ASN A 138 23.28 -1.98 10.38
CA ASN A 138 22.12 -2.49 11.11
C ASN A 138 20.90 -2.65 10.19
N THR A 139 20.20 -3.76 10.38
CA THR A 139 18.87 -3.97 9.79
C THR A 139 17.83 -3.19 10.55
N ILE A 140 16.67 -2.96 9.92
CA ILE A 140 15.50 -2.44 10.62
C ILE A 140 15.14 -3.33 11.81
N SER A 141 14.66 -2.75 12.91
CA SER A 141 14.22 -3.48 14.10
C SER A 141 12.71 -3.34 14.35
N PRO A 142 12.09 -4.21 15.17
CA PRO A 142 10.68 -4.04 15.55
C PRO A 142 10.39 -2.70 16.24
N LYS A 143 11.39 -2.11 16.91
CA LYS A 143 11.28 -0.77 17.50
C LYS A 143 11.15 0.31 16.42
N ASP A 144 11.91 0.21 15.34
CA ASP A 144 11.85 1.14 14.21
C ASP A 144 10.51 1.00 13.48
N ILE A 145 10.09 -0.24 13.21
CA ILE A 145 8.79 -0.56 12.62
C ILE A 145 7.62 -0.02 13.46
N ASN A 146 7.62 -0.26 14.78
CA ASN A 146 6.57 0.25 15.66
C ASN A 146 6.54 1.78 15.72
N LYS A 147 7.70 2.44 15.63
CA LYS A 147 7.79 3.90 15.53
C LYS A 147 7.14 4.39 14.23
N MET A 148 7.48 3.76 13.09
CA MET A 148 6.90 4.08 11.79
C MET A 148 5.38 3.84 11.79
N TRP A 149 4.90 2.71 12.29
CA TRP A 149 3.46 2.43 12.43
C TRP A 149 2.76 3.50 13.25
N SER A 150 3.32 3.87 14.41
CA SER A 150 2.70 4.87 15.29
C SER A 150 2.57 6.23 14.61
N GLU A 151 3.60 6.64 13.86
CA GLU A 151 3.59 7.89 13.11
C GLU A 151 2.58 7.85 11.96
N GLN A 152 2.63 6.80 11.14
CA GLN A 152 1.78 6.62 9.96
C GLN A 152 0.30 6.48 10.34
N ARG A 153 -0.01 5.66 11.37
CA ARG A 153 -1.37 5.50 11.88
C ARG A 153 -1.91 6.81 12.42
N LYS A 154 -1.09 7.60 13.12
CA LYS A 154 -1.51 8.92 13.62
C LYS A 154 -1.84 9.86 12.46
N ILE A 155 -0.98 9.95 11.45
CA ILE A 155 -1.22 10.78 10.26
C ILE A 155 -2.52 10.36 9.57
N ILE A 156 -2.71 9.06 9.31
CA ILE A 156 -3.94 8.55 8.70
C ILE A 156 -5.16 8.90 9.55
N SER A 157 -5.08 8.73 10.88
CA SER A 157 -6.16 9.07 11.81
C SER A 157 -6.51 10.57 11.80
N ASP A 158 -5.50 11.43 11.83
CA ASP A 158 -5.68 12.89 11.82
C ASP A 158 -6.34 13.34 10.50
N GLU A 159 -5.86 12.82 9.36
CA GLU A 159 -6.41 13.13 8.04
C GLU A 159 -7.84 12.60 7.88
N ILE A 160 -8.12 11.36 8.30
CA ILE A 160 -9.50 10.82 8.27
C ILE A 160 -10.42 11.73 9.08
N THR A 161 -10.00 12.16 10.27
CA THR A 161 -10.79 13.04 11.13
C THR A 161 -11.04 14.39 10.45
N LEU A 162 -9.99 15.01 9.90
CA LEU A 162 -10.06 16.30 9.22
C LEU A 162 -11.02 16.25 8.03
N TRP A 163 -10.90 15.24 7.17
CA TRP A 163 -11.69 15.16 5.94
C TRP A 163 -13.11 14.66 6.18
N THR A 164 -13.34 13.90 7.26
CA THR A 164 -14.68 13.59 7.77
C THR A 164 -15.40 14.88 8.20
N LEU A 165 -14.73 15.78 8.95
CA LEU A 165 -15.30 17.07 9.34
C LEU A 165 -15.63 17.96 8.13
N GLN A 166 -14.88 17.81 7.04
CA GLN A 166 -15.12 18.49 5.77
C GLN A 166 -16.08 17.73 4.83
N LYS A 167 -16.76 16.68 5.34
CA LYS A 167 -17.75 15.88 4.61
C LYS A 167 -17.24 15.31 3.29
N LYS A 168 -15.95 14.98 3.21
CA LYS A 168 -15.36 14.33 2.04
C LYS A 168 -15.64 12.83 2.07
N ASN A 169 -15.76 12.23 0.89
CA ASN A 169 -15.62 10.79 0.75
C ASN A 169 -14.13 10.44 0.85
N ILE A 170 -13.79 9.40 1.58
CA ILE A 170 -12.40 9.05 1.90
C ILE A 170 -12.09 7.65 1.36
N ILE A 171 -10.96 7.54 0.70
CA ILE A 171 -10.34 6.27 0.31
C ILE A 171 -8.98 6.21 0.98
N VAL A 172 -8.71 5.11 1.69
CA VAL A 172 -7.42 4.90 2.33
C VAL A 172 -6.63 3.89 1.51
N LEU A 173 -5.35 4.17 1.24
CA LEU A 173 -4.43 3.28 0.54
C LEU A 173 -3.25 2.95 1.46
N THR A 174 -3.07 1.67 1.77
CA THR A 174 -1.95 1.18 2.58
C THR A 174 -1.26 -0.01 1.92
N HIS A 175 -0.09 -0.38 2.41
CA HIS A 175 0.52 -1.65 2.02
C HIS A 175 0.14 -2.78 2.98
N HIS A 176 0.41 -2.61 4.28
CA HIS A 176 0.03 -3.65 5.25
C HIS A 176 -1.46 -3.60 5.58
N LEU A 177 -1.95 -4.69 6.17
CA LEU A 177 -3.37 -4.91 6.43
C LEU A 177 -3.83 -4.07 7.64
N PRO A 178 -4.90 -3.27 7.49
CA PRO A 178 -5.44 -2.43 8.56
C PRO A 178 -6.40 -3.18 9.53
N SER A 179 -6.54 -4.50 9.39
CA SER A 179 -7.30 -5.34 10.31
C SER A 179 -6.81 -6.79 10.27
N PHE A 180 -6.93 -7.50 11.39
CA PHE A 180 -6.71 -8.96 11.45
C PHE A 180 -7.86 -9.75 10.82
N GLU A 181 -9.05 -9.17 10.65
CA GLU A 181 -10.18 -9.81 9.97
C GLU A 181 -9.89 -10.05 8.47
N LEU A 182 -8.96 -9.28 7.90
CA LEU A 182 -8.53 -9.37 6.51
C LEU A 182 -7.50 -10.48 6.26
N ILE A 183 -6.99 -11.11 7.33
CA ILE A 183 -6.10 -12.26 7.21
C ILE A 183 -6.88 -13.45 6.65
N ASN A 184 -6.34 -14.07 5.59
CA ASN A 184 -6.92 -15.28 5.01
C ASN A 184 -7.12 -16.36 6.09
N GLU A 185 -8.24 -17.07 6.04
CA GLU A 185 -8.64 -18.03 7.07
C GLU A 185 -7.60 -19.10 7.35
N LYS A 186 -6.82 -19.51 6.34
CA LYS A 186 -5.71 -20.45 6.46
C LYS A 186 -4.66 -20.01 7.49
N TYR A 187 -4.53 -18.70 7.74
CA TYR A 187 -3.49 -18.13 8.59
C TYR A 187 -4.01 -17.43 9.86
N LYS A 188 -5.33 -17.38 10.11
CA LYS A 188 -5.97 -16.59 11.20
C LYS A 188 -5.30 -16.71 12.58
N ASN A 189 -4.67 -17.83 12.91
CA ASN A 189 -4.06 -18.10 14.23
C ASN A 189 -2.52 -18.05 14.24
N SER A 190 -1.88 -17.60 13.18
CA SER A 190 -0.42 -17.52 13.11
C SER A 190 0.10 -16.28 13.83
N GLU A 191 1.08 -16.45 14.73
CA GLU A 191 1.75 -15.33 15.39
C GLU A 191 2.49 -14.40 14.42
N ILE A 192 2.81 -14.91 13.21
CA ILE A 192 3.47 -14.08 12.19
C ILE A 192 2.59 -12.92 11.74
N ASN A 193 1.27 -13.01 11.88
CA ASN A 193 0.33 -12.00 11.38
C ASN A 193 0.54 -10.61 11.98
N TYR A 194 1.15 -10.47 13.17
CA TYR A 194 1.49 -9.16 13.71
C TYR A 194 2.62 -8.45 12.94
N GLY A 195 3.29 -9.17 12.04
CA GLY A 195 4.20 -8.61 11.04
C GLY A 195 3.52 -8.19 9.73
N PHE A 196 2.24 -8.50 9.55
CA PHE A 196 1.49 -8.25 8.31
C PHE A 196 0.29 -7.33 8.53
N ALA A 197 -0.30 -7.34 9.72
CA ALA A 197 -1.56 -6.69 10.02
C ALA A 197 -1.53 -5.95 11.35
N SER A 198 -2.38 -4.94 11.48
CA SER A 198 -2.63 -4.23 12.74
C SER A 198 -4.06 -3.75 12.78
N ASN A 199 -4.66 -3.70 13.98
CA ASN A 199 -6.03 -3.24 14.10
C ASN A 199 -6.10 -1.71 13.99
N CYS A 200 -6.69 -1.23 12.90
CA CYS A 200 -7.00 0.17 12.63
C CYS A 200 -8.51 0.38 12.39
N GLU A 201 -9.36 -0.57 12.76
CA GLU A 201 -10.82 -0.48 12.55
C GLU A 201 -11.48 0.64 13.36
N ASP A 202 -10.82 1.13 14.40
CA ASP A 202 -11.25 2.29 15.16
C ASP A 202 -11.15 3.60 14.36
N LEU A 203 -10.41 3.61 13.26
CA LEU A 203 -10.31 4.75 12.34
C LEU A 203 -11.48 4.81 11.34
N LEU A 204 -12.34 3.79 11.29
CA LEU A 204 -13.44 3.74 10.36
C LEU A 204 -14.54 4.73 10.73
N THR A 205 -14.97 5.50 9.74
CA THR A 205 -16.10 6.42 9.81
C THR A 205 -17.02 6.17 8.61
N ASN A 206 -18.25 6.71 8.63
CA ASN A 206 -19.16 6.62 7.48
C ASN A 206 -18.60 7.28 6.21
N ASN A 207 -17.60 8.16 6.34
CA ASN A 207 -16.93 8.84 5.24
C ASN A 207 -15.81 7.99 4.63
N VAL A 208 -15.29 6.99 5.33
CA VAL A 208 -14.31 6.04 4.78
C VAL A 208 -15.05 5.01 3.93
N LYS A 209 -15.09 5.24 2.62
CA LYS A 209 -15.84 4.41 1.67
C LYS A 209 -15.07 3.16 1.27
N ALA A 210 -13.75 3.28 1.11
CA ALA A 210 -12.89 2.16 0.76
C ALA A 210 -11.53 2.22 1.45
N TRP A 211 -10.95 1.05 1.71
CA TRP A 211 -9.59 0.87 2.15
C TRP A 211 -8.89 -0.19 1.27
N ILE A 212 -7.98 0.28 0.44
CA ILE A 212 -7.21 -0.54 -0.48
C ILE A 212 -5.88 -0.89 0.20
N TYR A 213 -5.53 -2.18 0.18
CA TYR A 213 -4.32 -2.68 0.85
C TYR A 213 -3.59 -3.71 -0.02
N GLY A 214 -2.37 -4.07 0.40
CA GLY A 214 -1.50 -5.04 -0.27
C GLY A 214 -0.97 -6.11 0.70
N HIS A 215 0.26 -6.55 0.47
CA HIS A 215 1.07 -7.43 1.33
C HIS A 215 0.55 -8.88 1.55
N THR A 216 -0.73 -9.13 1.31
CA THR A 216 -1.31 -10.46 1.17
C THR A 216 -1.18 -10.94 -0.28
N HIS A 217 -1.04 -12.26 -0.48
CA HIS A 217 -1.01 -12.88 -1.82
C HIS A 217 -2.35 -13.54 -2.19
N PHE A 218 -3.43 -13.12 -1.52
CA PHE A 218 -4.80 -13.56 -1.80
C PHE A 218 -5.66 -12.35 -2.15
N THR A 219 -6.37 -12.44 -3.28
CA THR A 219 -7.40 -11.47 -3.62
C THR A 219 -8.56 -11.57 -2.64
N SER A 220 -9.05 -10.43 -2.17
CA SER A 220 -10.19 -10.39 -1.26
C SER A 220 -10.93 -9.07 -1.35
N GLU A 221 -12.26 -9.15 -1.19
CA GLU A 221 -13.15 -8.02 -0.95
C GLU A 221 -13.98 -8.30 0.30
N ASN A 222 -13.89 -7.41 1.29
CA ASN A 222 -14.65 -7.51 2.54
C ASN A 222 -15.33 -6.19 2.84
N ILE A 223 -16.35 -6.23 3.70
CA ILE A 223 -16.99 -5.03 4.23
C ILE A 223 -16.88 -5.09 5.75
N ILE A 224 -16.27 -4.07 6.35
CA ILE A 224 -16.20 -3.88 7.80
C ILE A 224 -16.77 -2.49 8.09
N ARG A 225 -17.82 -2.42 8.90
CA ARG A 225 -18.48 -1.15 9.31
C ARG A 225 -18.84 -0.22 8.13
N ASN A 226 -19.37 -0.79 7.05
CA ASN A 226 -19.74 -0.11 5.79
C ASN A 226 -18.58 0.40 4.93
N THR A 227 -17.33 0.13 5.31
CA THR A 227 -16.15 0.40 4.48
C THR A 227 -15.80 -0.83 3.65
N LYS A 228 -15.56 -0.64 2.35
CA LYS A 228 -15.11 -1.69 1.43
C LYS A 228 -13.59 -1.87 1.53
N PHE A 229 -13.13 -3.06 1.93
CA PHE A 229 -11.72 -3.43 1.98
C PHE A 229 -11.35 -4.28 0.78
N VAL A 230 -10.36 -3.86 -0.01
CA VAL A 230 -10.01 -4.55 -1.26
C VAL A 230 -8.50 -4.74 -1.41
N VAL A 231 -8.12 -5.93 -1.85
CA VAL A 231 -6.76 -6.29 -2.26
C VAL A 231 -6.81 -7.12 -3.53
N ASN A 232 -5.92 -6.82 -4.48
CA ASN A 232 -5.78 -7.54 -5.74
C ASN A 232 -4.30 -7.80 -6.03
N PRO A 233 -3.69 -8.70 -5.25
CA PRO A 233 -2.30 -9.04 -5.42
C PRO A 233 -2.17 -10.01 -6.59
N ARG A 234 -1.20 -9.77 -7.47
CA ARG A 234 -0.70 -10.84 -8.33
C ARG A 234 0.08 -11.83 -7.46
N GLY A 235 1.02 -11.40 -6.63
CA GLY A 235 1.84 -12.33 -5.83
C GLY A 235 2.93 -12.99 -6.69
N TYR A 236 3.68 -13.94 -6.13
CA TYR A 236 4.84 -14.52 -6.82
C TYR A 236 4.43 -15.39 -8.01
N GLN A 237 5.21 -15.40 -9.10
CA GLN A 237 4.89 -16.15 -10.34
C GLN A 237 4.60 -17.66 -10.14
N PHE A 238 5.06 -18.25 -9.04
CA PHE A 238 4.87 -19.67 -8.71
C PHE A 238 3.69 -19.94 -7.77
N GLU A 239 3.02 -18.90 -7.28
CA GLU A 239 1.86 -19.02 -6.40
C GLU A 239 0.57 -19.21 -7.18
N ASN A 240 -0.45 -19.74 -6.49
CA ASN A 240 -1.78 -19.81 -7.07
C ASN A 240 -2.43 -18.42 -7.02
N HIS A 241 -2.61 -17.80 -8.18
CA HIS A 241 -3.18 -16.46 -8.33
C HIS A 241 -4.71 -16.46 -8.33
N GLU A 242 -5.34 -17.28 -7.47
CA GLU A 242 -6.79 -17.42 -7.43
C GLU A 242 -7.46 -16.08 -7.12
N GLY A 243 -8.32 -15.64 -8.05
CA GLY A 243 -9.06 -14.38 -7.94
C GLY A 243 -8.31 -13.13 -8.42
N PHE A 244 -7.02 -13.20 -8.77
CA PHE A 244 -6.31 -12.07 -9.38
C PHE A 244 -6.96 -11.68 -10.71
N SER A 245 -7.14 -10.38 -10.93
CA SER A 245 -7.56 -9.82 -12.22
C SER A 245 -6.67 -8.64 -12.59
N ASN A 246 -6.15 -8.63 -13.82
CA ASN A 246 -5.44 -7.48 -14.37
C ASN A 246 -6.37 -6.32 -14.76
N GLU A 247 -7.68 -6.51 -14.71
CA GLU A 247 -8.71 -5.50 -14.93
C GLU A 247 -9.51 -5.25 -13.65
N LYS A 248 -8.92 -5.55 -12.47
CA LYS A 248 -9.61 -5.29 -11.20
C LYS A 248 -9.80 -3.80 -10.98
N TYR A 249 -11.02 -3.44 -10.63
CA TYR A 249 -11.38 -2.13 -10.16
C TYR A 249 -12.43 -2.22 -9.04
N ILE A 250 -12.64 -1.11 -8.35
CA ILE A 250 -13.75 -0.94 -7.41
C ILE A 250 -14.60 0.24 -7.84
N GLU A 251 -15.91 0.08 -7.68
CA GLU A 251 -16.89 1.16 -7.72
C GLU A 251 -17.12 1.66 -6.29
N ILE A 252 -17.19 2.98 -6.13
CA ILE A 252 -17.37 3.64 -4.84
C ILE A 252 -18.59 4.53 -4.94
N ASP A 253 -19.62 4.15 -4.20
CA ASP A 253 -20.84 4.92 -4.04
C ASP A 253 -20.51 6.18 -3.22
N LEU A 254 -20.70 7.34 -3.84
CA LEU A 254 -20.38 8.62 -3.23
C LEU A 254 -21.60 9.22 -2.55
N ASP A 255 -21.39 9.75 -1.35
CA ASP A 255 -22.42 10.58 -0.71
C ASP A 255 -22.52 11.90 -1.50
N ASN A 256 -23.69 12.18 -2.08
CA ASN A 256 -23.96 13.44 -2.76
C ASN A 256 -24.29 14.53 -1.72
N GLU A 257 -23.68 15.71 -1.83
CA GLU A 257 -24.06 16.87 -1.00
C GLU A 257 -25.36 17.58 -1.47
N GLU A 258 -25.98 17.16 -2.58
CA GLU A 258 -27.26 17.73 -3.05
C GLU A 258 -28.18 16.65 -3.66
N GLU A 259 -29.50 16.84 -3.55
CA GLU A 259 -30.60 16.07 -4.17
C GLU A 259 -30.58 16.11 -5.72
N SER A 260 -29.42 16.01 -6.35
CA SER A 260 -29.30 15.82 -7.79
C SER A 260 -29.11 14.32 -8.08
N ASN A 261 -30.05 13.78 -8.85
CA ASN A 261 -30.21 12.36 -9.20
C ASN A 261 -29.10 11.80 -10.12
N ASN A 262 -27.82 12.01 -9.83
CA ASN A 262 -26.73 11.27 -10.44
C ASN A 262 -25.61 11.12 -9.40
N ALA A 263 -25.66 10.06 -8.58
CA ALA A 263 -24.46 9.55 -7.94
C ALA A 263 -23.49 9.18 -9.08
N ALA A 264 -22.41 9.94 -9.23
CA ALA A 264 -21.34 9.54 -10.13
C ALA A 264 -20.42 8.62 -9.33
N ASP A 265 -20.55 7.31 -9.54
CA ASP A 265 -19.67 6.35 -8.88
C ASP A 265 -18.21 6.60 -9.31
N LEU A 266 -17.28 6.50 -8.36
CA LEU A 266 -15.85 6.50 -8.71
C LEU A 266 -15.42 5.07 -9.02
N GLU A 267 -14.94 4.85 -10.23
CA GLU A 267 -14.20 3.65 -10.59
C GLU A 267 -12.69 3.84 -10.40
N LEU A 268 -12.06 2.94 -9.64
CA LEU A 268 -10.63 2.98 -9.34
C LEU A 268 -10.00 1.61 -9.59
N SER A 269 -9.07 1.52 -10.54
CA SER A 269 -8.29 0.30 -10.79
C SER A 269 -7.38 -0.01 -9.59
N ILE A 270 -7.17 -1.28 -9.28
CA ILE A 270 -6.33 -1.72 -8.15
C ILE A 270 -5.31 -2.74 -8.61
N ALA A 271 -4.04 -2.51 -8.27
CA ALA A 271 -3.00 -3.50 -8.44
C ALA A 271 -2.00 -3.53 -7.25
N SER A 272 -1.60 -4.74 -6.88
CA SER A 272 -0.34 -5.02 -6.20
C SER A 272 0.32 -6.16 -6.97
N ILE A 273 1.58 -6.02 -7.37
CA ILE A 273 2.16 -6.92 -8.36
C ILE A 273 2.80 -8.14 -7.70
N GLY A 274 3.30 -8.00 -6.47
CA GLY A 274 4.17 -9.03 -5.89
C GLY A 274 5.47 -9.14 -6.70
N ASN A 275 6.49 -9.79 -6.14
CA ASN A 275 7.78 -9.93 -6.82
C ASN A 275 7.80 -11.09 -7.83
#